data_AF-A0A7S3UHR7-F1
#
_entry.id   AF-A0A7S3UHR7-F1
#
_cell.length_a   1.000
_cell.length_b   1.000
_cell.length_c   1.000
_cell.angle_alpha   90.00
_cell.angle_beta   90.00
_cell.angle_gamma   90.00
#
_symmetry.space_group_name_H-M   'P 1'
#
loop_
_entity.id
_entity.type
_entity.pdbx_description
1 polymer ?
#
loop_
_entity_poly.entity_id
_entity_poly.type
_entity_poly.pdbx_seq_one_letter_code
_entity_poly.pdbx_strand_id
1 'polypeptide(L)'
;WVAVEEDLEDLQDGLQPLDLQDKGIVMIPVNDRSERGSEGGCHWSLLELRRGEAGITGHYYDSIGVGNLAQAQKLANKVVGFMDSKQQRCEVKVEPCGRQSNSSDCGVFALLFIEIVLAGGDTAAVTPSDASATQ
;
A
#
# COMPACT_ATOMS: atom_id res chain seq x y z
N TRP A 1 -2.75 -6.07 -10.04
CA TRP A 1 -3.62 -7.24 -10.26
C TRP A 1 -4.60 -7.41 -9.10
N VAL A 2 -4.16 -7.72 -7.87
CA VAL A 2 -5.04 -7.87 -6.67
C VAL A 2 -6.09 -6.76 -6.49
N ALA A 3 -5.70 -5.50 -6.69
CA ALA A 3 -6.62 -4.36 -6.54
C ALA A 3 -7.84 -4.43 -7.48
N VAL A 4 -7.64 -4.93 -8.70
CA VAL A 4 -8.66 -5.02 -9.76
C VAL A 4 -9.22 -6.43 -9.95
N GLU A 5 -8.63 -7.44 -9.30
CA GLU A 5 -9.11 -8.81 -9.37
C GLU A 5 -10.37 -9.00 -8.54
N GLU A 6 -11.42 -9.55 -9.13
CA GLU A 6 -12.69 -9.81 -8.45
C GLU A 6 -12.94 -11.30 -8.23
N ASP A 7 -12.24 -12.17 -8.97
CA ASP A 7 -12.32 -13.60 -8.76
C ASP A 7 -11.58 -14.00 -7.48
N LEU A 8 -12.31 -14.59 -6.54
CA LEU A 8 -11.79 -15.00 -5.24
C LEU A 8 -10.85 -16.21 -5.35
N GLU A 9 -11.06 -17.09 -6.34
CA GLU A 9 -10.18 -18.24 -6.57
C GLU A 9 -8.83 -17.77 -7.13
N ASP A 10 -8.84 -16.89 -8.13
CA ASP A 10 -7.62 -16.27 -8.68
C ASP A 10 -6.86 -15.51 -7.57
N LEU A 11 -7.57 -14.75 -6.73
CA LEU A 11 -6.98 -14.03 -5.59
C LEU A 11 -6.34 -14.99 -4.59
N GLN A 12 -7.04 -16.08 -4.26
CA GLN A 12 -6.54 -17.08 -3.34
C GLN A 12 -5.30 -17.75 -3.90
N ASP A 13 -5.31 -18.19 -5.16
CA ASP A 13 -4.17 -18.84 -5.80
C ASP A 13 -2.93 -17.93 -5.86
N GLY A 14 -3.11 -16.63 -6.13
CA GLY A 14 -2.01 -15.69 -6.19
C GLY A 14 -1.49 -15.24 -4.82
N LEU A 15 -2.33 -15.23 -3.77
CA LEU A 15 -1.94 -14.76 -2.43
C LEU A 15 -1.55 -15.88 -1.47
N GLN A 16 -2.05 -17.09 -1.67
CA GLN A 16 -1.76 -18.25 -0.83
C GLN A 16 -0.25 -18.51 -0.67
N PRO A 17 0.59 -18.44 -1.72
CA PRO A 17 2.03 -18.68 -1.58
C PRO A 17 2.77 -17.64 -0.72
N LEU A 18 2.14 -16.53 -0.35
CA LEU A 18 2.75 -15.47 0.44
C LEU A 18 2.64 -15.70 1.95
N ASP A 19 1.86 -16.71 2.38
CA ASP A 19 1.61 -17.03 3.78
C ASP A 19 1.28 -15.78 4.61
N LEU A 20 0.28 -15.02 4.15
CA LEU A 20 -0.08 -13.71 4.71
C LEU A 20 -0.57 -13.80 6.16
N GLN A 21 -1.14 -14.95 6.53
CA GLN A 21 -1.58 -15.23 7.91
C GLN A 21 -0.44 -15.10 8.93
N ASP A 22 0.79 -15.44 8.51
CA ASP A 22 1.98 -15.45 9.37
C ASP A 22 2.75 -14.11 9.35
N LYS A 23 2.27 -13.12 8.58
CA LYS A 23 2.93 -11.82 8.46
C LYS A 23 2.40 -10.84 9.51
N GLY A 24 3.32 -10.19 10.22
CA GLY A 24 3.01 -9.08 11.13
C GLY A 24 2.78 -7.76 10.39
N ILE A 25 3.35 -7.62 9.19
CA ILE A 25 3.23 -6.43 8.34
C ILE A 25 3.17 -6.86 6.87
N VAL A 26 2.32 -6.20 6.09
CA VAL A 26 2.22 -6.36 4.64
C VAL A 26 2.25 -4.96 4.02
N MET A 27 3.22 -4.73 3.13
CA MET A 27 3.40 -3.46 2.44
C MET A 27 3.05 -3.63 0.97
N ILE A 28 2.16 -2.80 0.47
CA ILE A 28 1.55 -2.96 -0.85
C ILE A 28 1.66 -1.63 -1.61
N PRO A 29 2.51 -1.57 -2.63
CA PRO A 29 2.46 -0.48 -3.59
C PRO A 29 1.09 -0.46 -4.28
N VAL A 30 0.38 0.66 -4.16
CA VAL A 30 -0.94 0.87 -4.76
C VAL A 30 -0.77 1.72 -6.01
N ASN A 31 -1.33 1.25 -7.12
CA ASN A 31 -1.37 1.98 -8.37
C ASN A 31 -2.80 2.41 -8.70
N ASP A 32 -2.94 3.57 -9.34
CA ASP A 32 -4.22 4.19 -9.72
C ASP A 32 -4.95 3.49 -10.89
N ARG A 33 -4.37 2.43 -11.46
CA ARG A 33 -5.00 1.63 -12.51
C ARG A 33 -6.40 1.16 -12.11
N SER A 34 -7.36 1.43 -13.00
CA SER A 34 -8.78 1.13 -12.81
C SER A 34 -9.28 -0.18 -13.45
N GLU A 35 -8.57 -0.74 -14.44
CA GLU A 35 -9.09 -1.84 -15.27
C GLU A 35 -8.07 -2.97 -15.55
N ARG A 36 -8.59 -4.21 -15.70
CA ARG A 36 -7.81 -5.42 -16.06
C ARG A 36 -7.52 -5.38 -17.58
N GLY A 37 -6.27 -5.51 -17.99
CA GLY A 37 -5.87 -5.59 -19.40
C GLY A 37 -5.53 -4.28 -20.12
N SER A 38 -5.73 -3.10 -19.51
CA SER A 38 -5.16 -1.86 -20.03
C SER A 38 -3.66 -1.79 -19.71
N GLU A 39 -2.84 -1.20 -20.58
CA GLU A 39 -1.52 -0.69 -20.18
C GLU A 39 -1.73 0.69 -19.54
N GLY A 40 -1.13 0.95 -18.37
CA GLY A 40 -1.34 2.23 -17.67
C GLY A 40 -1.38 2.14 -16.14
N GLY A 41 -1.60 3.33 -15.57
CA GLY A 41 -1.37 3.73 -14.18
C GLY A 41 -0.35 4.87 -14.14
N CYS A 42 -0.72 6.05 -13.63
CA CYS A 42 0.14 7.23 -13.61
C CYS A 42 0.70 7.58 -12.23
N HIS A 43 0.19 6.94 -11.17
CA HIS A 43 0.56 7.27 -9.80
C HIS A 43 0.72 6.06 -8.90
N TRP A 44 1.76 6.09 -8.05
CA TRP A 44 2.04 5.08 -7.04
C TRP A 44 1.95 5.67 -5.64
N SER A 45 1.36 4.90 -4.74
CA SER A 45 1.33 5.18 -3.30
C SER A 45 1.56 3.90 -2.52
N LEU A 46 1.55 3.97 -1.19
CA LEU A 46 1.81 2.84 -0.31
C LEU A 46 0.63 2.59 0.62
N LEU A 47 0.19 1.33 0.68
CA LEU A 47 -0.67 0.80 1.73
C LEU A 47 0.16 -0.12 2.63
N GLU A 48 0.10 0.13 3.92
CA GLU A 48 0.65 -0.72 4.96
C GLU A 48 -0.49 -1.38 5.74
N LEU A 49 -0.46 -2.70 5.88
CA LEU A 49 -1.34 -3.45 6.77
C LEU A 49 -0.50 -4.01 7.92
N ARG A 50 -0.82 -3.63 9.16
CA ARG A 50 -0.08 -4.03 10.36
C ARG A 50 -0.96 -4.81 11.30
N ARG A 51 -0.49 -5.97 11.75
CA ARG A 51 -1.13 -6.74 12.82
C ARG A 51 -0.81 -6.11 14.17
N GLY A 52 -1.83 -5.64 14.86
CA GLY A 52 -1.77 -5.21 16.26
C GLY A 52 -2.54 -6.14 17.19
N GLU A 53 -2.58 -5.77 18.48
CA GLU A 53 -3.30 -6.54 19.51
C GLU A 53 -4.82 -6.60 19.26
N ALA A 54 -5.39 -5.51 18.72
CA ALA A 54 -6.81 -5.37 18.46
C ALA A 54 -7.26 -5.83 17.05
N GLY A 55 -6.33 -6.36 16.25
CA GLY A 55 -6.57 -6.72 14.85
C GLY A 55 -5.64 -5.99 13.89
N ILE A 56 -5.96 -6.05 12.60
CA ILE A 56 -5.15 -5.48 11.52
C ILE A 56 -5.60 -4.05 11.23
N THR A 57 -4.67 -3.10 11.21
CA THR A 57 -4.92 -1.70 10.85
C THR A 57 -4.24 -1.34 9.54
N GLY A 58 -4.87 -0.46 8.76
CA GLY A 58 -4.33 0.04 7.50
C GLY A 58 -3.79 1.46 7.63
N HIS A 59 -2.62 1.70 7.05
CA HIS A 59 -1.97 3.00 7.00
C HIS A 59 -1.62 3.32 5.54
N TYR A 60 -1.97 4.52 5.08
CA TYR A 60 -1.85 4.93 3.68
C TYR A 60 -0.92 6.14 3.56
N TYR A 61 0.11 6.01 2.73
CA TYR A 61 1.12 7.03 2.48
C TYR A 61 1.14 7.36 0.99
N ASP A 62 1.10 8.65 0.67
CA ASP A 62 0.99 9.10 -0.70
C ASP A 62 1.58 10.50 -0.87
N SER A 63 2.64 10.57 -1.68
CA SER A 63 3.42 11.78 -1.94
C SER A 63 2.66 12.88 -2.69
N ILE A 64 1.50 12.58 -3.29
CA ILE A 64 0.61 13.60 -3.88
C ILE A 64 -0.65 13.86 -3.05
N GLY A 65 -0.94 13.06 -2.02
CA GLY A 65 -2.06 13.26 -1.10
C GLY A 65 -2.95 12.04 -0.92
N VAL A 66 -4.08 11.96 -1.63
CA VAL A 66 -5.08 10.86 -1.48
C VAL A 66 -5.47 10.24 -2.83
N GLY A 67 -4.53 10.23 -3.78
CA GLY A 67 -4.78 9.86 -5.18
C GLY A 67 -5.33 8.42 -5.35
N ASN A 68 -4.85 7.48 -4.53
CA ASN A 68 -5.25 6.07 -4.57
C ASN A 68 -5.96 5.59 -3.31
N LEU A 69 -6.49 6.49 -2.47
CA LEU A 69 -7.06 6.08 -1.18
C LEU A 69 -8.23 5.09 -1.34
N ALA A 70 -9.08 5.28 -2.35
CA ALA A 70 -10.19 4.37 -2.62
C ALA A 70 -9.71 2.97 -3.04
N GLN A 71 -8.66 2.90 -3.88
CA GLN A 71 -8.03 1.67 -4.32
C GLN A 71 -7.33 0.97 -3.16
N ALA A 72 -6.62 1.73 -2.33
CA ALA A 72 -5.99 1.23 -1.11
C ALA A 72 -7.03 0.65 -0.15
N GLN A 73 -8.16 1.33 0.04
CA GLN A 73 -9.24 0.85 0.91
C GLN A 73 -9.88 -0.46 0.38
N LYS A 74 -10.08 -0.59 -0.93
CA LYS A 74 -10.55 -1.84 -1.56
C LYS A 74 -9.54 -2.96 -1.37
N LEU A 75 -8.26 -2.67 -1.60
CA LEU A 75 -7.17 -3.63 -1.48
C LEU A 75 -6.99 -4.11 -0.03
N ALA A 76 -7.06 -3.19 0.93
CA ALA A 76 -7.01 -3.50 2.35
C ALA A 76 -8.10 -4.53 2.72
N ASN A 77 -9.36 -4.28 2.35
CA ASN A 77 -10.46 -5.19 2.65
C ASN A 77 -10.28 -6.58 2.02
N LYS A 78 -9.69 -6.67 0.83
CA LYS A 78 -9.36 -7.96 0.19
C LYS A 78 -8.28 -8.70 0.96
N VAL A 79 -7.18 -8.02 1.26
CA VAL A 79 -5.97 -8.65 1.83
C VAL A 79 -6.14 -9.02 3.30
N VAL A 80 -6.88 -8.24 4.09
CA VAL A 80 -7.04 -8.55 5.53
C VAL A 80 -7.73 -9.88 5.78
N GLY A 81 -8.64 -10.33 4.91
CA GLY A 81 -9.27 -11.65 5.05
C GLY A 81 -8.28 -12.81 4.89
N PHE A 82 -7.19 -12.61 4.13
CA PHE A 82 -6.10 -13.58 3.98
C PHE A 82 -5.09 -13.50 5.12
N MET A 83 -4.94 -12.34 5.75
CA MET A 83 -4.11 -12.19 6.96
C MET A 83 -4.82 -12.72 8.21
N ASP A 84 -6.12 -12.49 8.35
CA ASP A 84 -6.93 -12.97 9.46
C ASP A 84 -8.35 -13.29 8.99
N SER A 85 -8.70 -14.57 8.98
CA SER A 85 -10.02 -15.03 8.54
C SER A 85 -11.19 -14.45 9.34
N LYS A 86 -10.94 -13.95 10.56
CA LYS A 86 -11.95 -13.30 11.40
C LYS A 86 -12.16 -11.83 11.04
N GLN A 87 -11.25 -11.21 10.29
CA GLN A 87 -11.31 -9.80 9.93
C GLN A 87 -11.57 -9.61 8.43
N GLN A 88 -12.77 -9.16 8.11
CA GLN A 88 -13.22 -8.96 6.72
C GLN A 88 -13.17 -7.50 6.26
N ARG A 89 -12.86 -6.58 7.18
CA ARG A 89 -12.78 -5.14 6.92
C ARG A 89 -11.58 -4.55 7.63
N CYS A 90 -10.99 -3.54 7.01
CA CYS A 90 -9.88 -2.79 7.57
C CYS A 90 -10.14 -1.30 7.35
N GLU A 91 -10.04 -0.51 8.41
CA GLU A 91 -10.01 0.94 8.26
C GLU A 91 -8.61 1.37 7.79
N VAL A 92 -8.55 2.14 6.71
CA VAL A 92 -7.30 2.70 6.20
C VAL A 92 -7.18 4.17 6.62
N LYS A 93 -6.17 4.47 7.44
CA LYS A 93 -5.87 5.83 7.89
C LYS A 93 -4.90 6.49 6.93
N VAL A 94 -5.15 7.76 6.59
CA VAL A 94 -4.21 8.57 5.81
C VAL A 94 -3.13 9.10 6.75
N GLU A 95 -1.89 8.74 6.49
CA GLU A 95 -0.74 9.16 7.28
C GLU A 95 -0.10 10.42 6.70
N PRO A 96 0.36 11.36 7.55
CA PRO A 96 1.24 12.43 7.12
C PRO A 96 2.52 11.85 6.49
N CYS A 97 2.92 12.37 5.34
CA CYS A 97 4.13 11.93 4.65
C CYS A 97 4.73 13.03 3.78
N GLY A 98 6.00 12.84 3.42
CA GLY A 98 6.72 13.72 2.50
C GLY A 98 6.02 13.88 1.16
N ARG A 99 6.14 15.07 0.56
CA ARG A 99 5.48 15.39 -0.71
C ARG A 99 6.48 15.46 -1.85
N GLN A 100 6.15 14.85 -2.97
CA GLN A 100 6.93 15.01 -4.20
C GLN A 100 6.73 16.41 -4.79
N SER A 101 7.72 16.90 -5.52
CA SER A 101 7.68 18.20 -6.22
C SER A 101 7.64 18.07 -7.75
N ASN A 102 7.55 16.85 -8.27
CA ASN A 102 7.46 16.53 -9.71
C ASN A 102 6.36 15.49 -9.97
N SER A 103 6.26 14.99 -11.21
CA SER A 103 5.24 14.02 -11.63
C SER A 103 5.77 12.58 -11.78
N SER A 104 7.02 12.30 -11.39
CA SER A 104 7.68 11.02 -11.66
C SER A 104 8.09 10.25 -10.41
N ASP A 105 8.35 10.94 -9.30
CA ASP A 105 9.04 10.31 -8.16
C ASP A 105 8.10 9.54 -7.22
N CYS A 106 6.80 9.49 -7.50
CA CYS A 106 5.81 8.79 -6.67
C CYS A 106 6.23 7.35 -6.32
N GLY A 107 6.83 6.62 -7.27
CA GLY A 107 7.35 5.28 -7.04
C GLY A 107 8.56 5.25 -6.10
N VAL A 108 9.46 6.23 -6.18
CA VAL A 108 10.62 6.34 -5.28
C VAL A 108 10.17 6.70 -3.87
N PHE A 109 9.23 7.65 -3.74
CA PHE A 109 8.63 7.99 -2.45
C PHE A 109 7.95 6.77 -1.80
N ALA A 110 7.21 5.96 -2.57
CA ALA A 110 6.60 4.74 -2.04
C ALA A 110 7.64 3.76 -1.47
N LEU A 111 8.81 3.62 -2.11
CA LEU A 111 9.92 2.80 -1.60
C LEU A 111 10.60 3.41 -0.37
N LEU A 112 10.82 4.73 -0.35
CA LEU A 112 11.37 5.41 0.82
C LEU A 112 10.45 5.29 2.04
N PHE A 113 9.13 5.38 1.82
CA PHE A 113 8.16 5.19 2.90
C PHE A 113 8.23 3.77 3.47
N ILE A 114 8.40 2.74 2.63
CA ILE A 114 8.63 1.36 3.08
C ILE A 114 9.85 1.29 4.00
N GLU A 115 10.99 1.82 3.56
CA GLU A 115 12.24 1.78 4.32
C GLU A 115 12.10 2.47 5.68
N ILE A 116 11.54 3.68 5.69
CA ILE A 116 11.38 4.50 6.88
C ILE A 116 10.41 3.86 7.86
N VAL A 117 9.26 3.37 7.39
CA VAL A 117 8.27 2.70 8.26
C VAL A 117 8.85 1.43 8.88
N LEU A 118 9.61 0.62 8.12
CA LEU A 118 10.27 -0.58 8.66
C LEU A 118 11.37 -0.23 9.68
N ALA A 119 12.04 0.91 9.50
CA ALA A 119 13.02 1.43 10.46
C ALA A 119 12.37 2.10 11.69
N GLY A 120 11.04 2.24 11.74
CA GLY A 120 10.33 2.95 12.81
C GLY A 120 10.51 4.47 12.78
N GLY A 121 10.85 5.03 11.61
CA GLY A 121 11.06 6.45 11.39
C GLY A 121 9.79 7.22 11.01
N ASP A 122 9.96 8.53 10.81
CA ASP A 122 8.88 9.46 10.44
C ASP A 122 8.88 9.74 8.93
N THR A 123 7.85 9.29 8.22
CA THR A 123 7.70 9.51 6.78
C THR A 123 7.35 10.95 6.43
N ALA A 124 6.89 11.77 7.39
CA ALA A 124 6.62 13.20 7.18
C ALA A 124 7.90 14.02 7.02
N ALA A 125 9.04 13.50 7.47
CA ALA A 125 10.35 14.14 7.33
C ALA A 125 10.96 13.98 5.92
N VAL A 126 10.39 13.13 5.07
CA VAL A 126 10.91 12.86 3.72
C VAL A 126 10.76 14.09 2.83
N THR A 127 11.83 14.42 2.11
CA THR A 127 11.90 15.54 1.19
C THR A 127 12.23 15.08 -0.24
N PRO A 128 11.98 15.91 -1.27
CA PRO A 128 12.38 15.58 -2.65
C PRO A 128 13.87 15.30 -2.84
N SER A 129 14.75 15.89 -2.02
CA SER A 129 16.19 15.58 -2.08
C SER A 129 16.51 14.14 -1.71
N ASP A 130 15.73 13.54 -0.81
CA ASP A 130 15.92 12.15 -0.38
C ASP A 130 15.59 11.17 -1.52
N ALA A 131 14.56 11.49 -2.32
CA ALA A 131 14.16 10.73 -3.52
C ALA A 131 15.11 10.92 -4.71
N SER A 132 15.84 12.04 -4.74
CA SER A 132 16.81 12.32 -5.81
C SER A 132 18.17 11.65 -5.57
N ALA A 133 18.49 11.32 -4.31
CA ALA A 133 19.76 10.68 -3.94
C ALA A 133 19.79 9.16 -4.19
N THR A 134 18.65 8.57 -4.56
CA THR A 134 18.46 7.14 -4.80
C THR A 134 18.54 6.74 -6.29
N GLN A 135 18.72 7.70 -7.20
CA GLN A 135 18.82 7.49 -8.66
C GLN A 135 20.27 7.33 -9.16
#